data_AF-A0AAD6AZ16-F1
#
_entry.id   AF-A0AAD6AZ16-F1
#
_cell.length_a   1.000
_cell.length_b   1.000
_cell.length_c   1.000
_cell.angle_alpha   90.00
_cell.angle_beta   90.00
_cell.angle_gamma   90.00
#
_symmetry.space_group_name_H-M   'P 1'
#
loop_
_entity.id
_entity.type
_entity.pdbx_description
1 polymer ?
#
loop_
_entity_poly.entity_id
_entity_poly.type
_entity_poly.pdbx_seq_one_letter_code
_entity_poly.pdbx_strand_id
1 'polypeptide(L)'
;MASNSSGGSDRQRVAQQRLRIITGHLQGREDGDSTIIAAECKAGSQTDVSREEGKTVPRRRQEIMKWNGWGYNDTKFLFNKKGQAEFTGKRYRLSGMIIPALKEWFEGTFGASMQHKSPAAPVLNSGAVQPPTLNEAFLEELKSTGIPFSHDAEDRVFRAHGHCLHEIFALREGKVGRVPDMVVWPNCHDDVVKIVELACKHDVCLIPYGGGTSVSSGLECPTEETRCIVSVDTSQMNRILWIDEKNLTAHVEAGIVGQDLERLLNESGYCTGHEPDSMEFSSLGGWVATRASGMKKNIYGNIEDLVVHVKMVTPQGVIEKSCRGPRMSTGPDIHHFIMGSEGTLGVVTEVTMKIRPMPEYQKYGSVVFPNFEQGVACLREVAKQRCAPASIRLMDNEQFKFGHALKPQVSSMFTSFLDGLKTFYITKFKGFDPDRLCVATLLFEGGREKVLQHEKQVYDIAAKFG
;
A
#
# COMPACT_ATOMS: atom_id res chain seq x y z
N MET A 1 46.54 -20.47 -27.23
CA MET A 1 45.60 -20.87 -26.15
C MET A 1 45.59 -19.74 -25.14
N ALA A 2 44.72 -18.74 -25.33
CA ALA A 2 43.38 -18.61 -24.69
C ALA A 2 43.52 -18.19 -23.21
N SER A 3 43.55 -16.88 -22.90
CA SER A 3 42.44 -15.89 -22.79
C SER A 3 41.69 -15.97 -21.45
N ASN A 4 41.79 -14.90 -20.65
CA ASN A 4 40.77 -14.53 -19.67
C ASN A 4 40.71 -13.00 -19.55
N SER A 5 39.85 -12.39 -20.37
CA SER A 5 39.56 -10.96 -20.39
C SER A 5 38.03 -10.78 -20.40
N SER A 6 37.41 -10.67 -19.22
CA SER A 6 35.96 -10.43 -19.10
C SER A 6 35.53 -9.56 -17.92
N GLY A 7 36.46 -9.00 -17.13
CA GLY A 7 36.12 -8.14 -15.98
C GLY A 7 36.07 -6.63 -16.26
N GLY A 8 36.64 -6.18 -17.38
CA GLY A 8 36.77 -4.75 -17.71
C GLY A 8 35.57 -4.14 -18.45
N SER A 9 34.83 -4.94 -19.24
CA SER A 9 33.82 -4.42 -20.17
C SER A 9 32.55 -3.94 -19.48
N ASP A 10 32.12 -4.58 -18.38
CA ASP A 10 30.85 -4.21 -17.73
C ASP A 10 30.95 -2.90 -16.93
N ARG A 11 32.10 -2.63 -16.30
CA ARG A 11 32.32 -1.34 -15.62
C ARG A 11 32.43 -0.18 -16.61
N GLN A 12 33.06 -0.39 -17.76
CA GLN A 12 33.11 0.61 -18.83
C GLN A 12 31.73 0.83 -19.46
N ARG A 13 30.92 -0.21 -19.62
CA ARG A 13 29.56 -0.12 -20.17
C ARG A 13 28.60 0.64 -19.26
N VAL A 14 28.65 0.39 -17.95
CA VAL A 14 27.87 1.14 -16.95
C VAL A 14 28.33 2.60 -16.84
N ALA A 15 29.63 2.87 -16.92
CA ALA A 15 30.17 4.23 -16.93
C ALA A 15 29.77 5.01 -18.20
N GLN A 16 29.80 4.38 -19.37
CA GLN A 16 29.35 5.00 -20.63
C GLN A 16 27.83 5.23 -20.68
N GLN A 17 27.04 4.36 -20.06
CA GLN A 17 25.60 4.54 -19.93
C GLN A 17 25.25 5.71 -19.00
N ARG A 18 25.98 5.87 -17.88
CA ARG A 18 25.87 7.05 -16.99
C ARG A 18 26.29 8.35 -17.68
N LEU A 19 27.37 8.32 -18.46
CA LEU A 19 27.81 9.48 -19.24
C LEU A 19 26.79 9.89 -20.30
N ARG A 20 26.18 8.96 -21.05
CA ARG A 20 25.12 9.28 -22.02
C ARG A 20 23.90 9.96 -21.41
N ILE A 21 23.48 9.54 -20.21
CA ILE A 21 22.36 10.15 -19.49
C ILE A 21 22.72 11.59 -19.06
N ILE A 22 23.96 11.81 -18.62
CA ILE A 22 24.47 13.14 -18.23
C ILE A 22 24.64 14.05 -19.45
N THR A 23 25.17 13.57 -20.57
CA THR A 23 25.37 14.40 -21.79
C THR A 23 24.03 14.80 -22.41
N GLY A 24 22.99 13.97 -22.31
CA GLY A 24 21.63 14.31 -22.76
C GLY A 24 20.96 15.44 -21.95
N HIS A 25 21.44 15.71 -20.72
CA HIS A 25 20.97 16.82 -19.89
C HIS A 25 21.82 18.09 -20.01
N LEU A 26 22.97 18.02 -20.68
CA LEU A 26 23.92 19.14 -20.80
C LEU A 26 23.91 19.80 -22.19
N GLN A 27 23.23 19.26 -23.19
CA GLN A 27 23.15 19.82 -24.56
C GLN A 27 21.92 20.69 -24.81
N GLY A 28 21.56 21.55 -23.85
CA GLY A 28 20.53 22.55 -24.07
C GLY A 28 20.62 23.69 -23.06
N ARG A 29 21.63 24.56 -23.20
CA ARG A 29 21.66 25.94 -22.67
C ARG A 29 22.96 26.68 -23.03
N GLU A 30 22.88 27.48 -24.08
CA GLU A 30 23.59 28.76 -24.33
C GLU A 30 22.53 29.57 -25.13
N ASP A 31 22.13 30.82 -24.89
CA ASP A 31 22.52 31.92 -24.02
C ASP A 31 21.29 32.82 -23.76
N GLY A 32 21.33 33.59 -22.66
CA GLY A 32 20.69 34.90 -22.41
C GLY A 32 19.23 35.19 -22.82
N ASP A 33 18.33 35.35 -21.84
CA ASP A 33 17.87 36.68 -21.36
C ASP A 33 16.77 36.50 -20.30
N SER A 34 16.71 37.43 -19.35
CA SER A 34 15.80 37.45 -18.21
C SER A 34 14.35 37.72 -18.60
N THR A 35 13.43 36.78 -18.34
CA THR A 35 12.01 37.06 -18.05
C THR A 35 11.33 35.79 -17.50
N ILE A 36 10.82 35.89 -16.26
CA ILE A 36 9.93 34.89 -15.67
C ILE A 36 8.57 35.04 -16.36
N ILE A 37 8.24 34.11 -17.25
CA ILE A 37 6.89 33.98 -17.83
C ILE A 37 6.36 32.60 -17.46
N ALA A 38 5.17 32.61 -16.88
CA ALA A 38 4.35 31.45 -16.57
C ALA A 38 4.24 30.53 -17.80
N ALA A 39 4.72 29.29 -17.68
CA ALA A 39 4.54 28.29 -18.72
C ALA A 39 3.09 27.79 -18.67
N GLU A 40 2.34 28.13 -19.71
CA GLU A 40 0.97 27.71 -19.95
C GLU A 40 0.85 26.17 -19.97
N CYS A 41 0.00 25.63 -19.09
CA CYS A 41 -0.58 24.30 -19.23
C CYS A 41 -1.52 24.27 -20.44
N LYS A 42 -0.98 24.09 -21.64
CA LYS A 42 -1.77 23.70 -22.82
C LYS A 42 -1.62 22.20 -23.06
N ALA A 43 -2.59 21.45 -22.55
CA ALA A 43 -2.82 20.08 -22.95
C ALA A 43 -3.20 20.05 -24.45
N GLY A 44 -2.29 19.56 -25.28
CA GLY A 44 -2.59 19.25 -26.68
C GLY A 44 -3.53 18.06 -26.76
N SER A 45 -4.66 18.26 -27.42
CA SER A 45 -5.61 17.21 -27.80
C SER A 45 -4.98 16.29 -28.86
N GLN A 46 -4.31 15.23 -28.43
CA GLN A 46 -4.12 14.03 -29.23
C GLN A 46 -4.42 12.84 -28.33
N THR A 47 -5.25 11.93 -28.84
CA THR A 47 -5.69 10.69 -28.20
C THR A 47 -4.49 9.85 -27.77
N ASP A 48 -4.10 10.00 -26.51
CA ASP A 48 -2.89 9.44 -25.89
C ASP A 48 -3.20 8.02 -25.35
N VAL A 49 -3.43 7.08 -26.28
CA VAL A 49 -3.66 5.65 -25.96
C VAL A 49 -2.37 4.97 -25.47
N SER A 50 -1.21 5.64 -25.55
CA SER A 50 0.11 5.08 -25.23
C SER A 50 0.66 5.43 -23.84
N ARG A 51 -0.07 6.19 -23.00
CA ARG A 51 0.33 6.52 -21.60
C ARG A 51 -0.40 5.71 -20.52
N GLU A 52 -1.32 4.82 -20.89
CA GLU A 52 -2.06 3.98 -19.94
C GLU A 52 -1.35 2.67 -19.56
N GLU A 53 -0.32 2.26 -20.31
CA GLU A 53 0.46 1.07 -19.98
C GLU A 53 1.29 1.30 -18.71
N GLY A 54 0.79 0.82 -17.56
CA GLY A 54 1.55 0.72 -16.32
C GLY A 54 0.98 1.41 -15.08
N LYS A 55 -0.23 1.99 -15.13
CA LYS A 55 -0.91 2.52 -13.93
C LYS A 55 -1.62 1.41 -13.15
N THR A 56 -1.34 1.26 -11.87
CA THR A 56 -1.96 0.21 -11.03
C THR A 56 -3.41 0.51 -10.64
N VAL A 57 -3.85 1.78 -10.72
CA VAL A 57 -5.22 2.21 -10.36
C VAL A 57 -5.89 2.99 -11.51
N PRO A 58 -6.77 2.36 -12.30
CA PRO A 58 -7.55 3.04 -13.33
C PRO A 58 -8.71 3.83 -12.69
N ARG A 59 -9.32 4.75 -13.46
CA ARG A 59 -10.52 5.48 -13.00
C ARG A 59 -11.69 4.52 -12.72
N ARG A 60 -11.94 3.60 -13.65
CA ARG A 60 -12.93 2.51 -13.52
C ARG A 60 -12.30 1.32 -12.81
N ARG A 61 -12.26 1.39 -11.47
CA ARG A 61 -11.55 0.41 -10.63
C ARG A 61 -12.11 -1.01 -10.75
N GLN A 62 -13.41 -1.13 -10.96
CA GLN A 62 -14.13 -2.39 -11.11
C GLN A 62 -13.65 -3.25 -12.29
N GLU A 63 -12.93 -2.67 -13.27
CA GLU A 63 -12.34 -3.42 -14.38
C GLU A 63 -11.25 -4.38 -13.90
N ILE A 64 -10.49 -4.00 -12.87
CA ILE A 64 -9.37 -4.81 -12.35
C ILE A 64 -9.55 -5.23 -10.90
N MET A 65 -10.37 -4.52 -10.12
CA MET A 65 -10.61 -4.73 -8.69
C MET A 65 -12.03 -5.23 -8.44
N LYS A 66 -12.21 -6.00 -7.36
CA LYS A 66 -13.53 -6.47 -6.94
C LYS A 66 -14.35 -5.31 -6.39
N TRP A 67 -15.54 -5.10 -6.92
CA TRP A 67 -16.46 -4.07 -6.44
C TRP A 67 -17.08 -4.39 -5.07
N ASN A 68 -17.09 -5.66 -4.65
CA ASN A 68 -17.77 -6.15 -3.43
C ASN A 68 -16.83 -6.92 -2.47
N GLY A 69 -15.54 -6.62 -2.49
CA GLY A 69 -14.55 -7.30 -1.66
C GLY A 69 -13.12 -6.82 -1.89
N TRP A 70 -12.17 -7.49 -1.24
CA TRP A 70 -10.76 -7.12 -1.32
C TRP A 70 -10.10 -7.54 -2.65
N GLY A 71 -9.29 -6.64 -3.20
CA GLY A 71 -8.24 -6.94 -4.16
C GLY A 71 -8.69 -7.17 -5.62
N TYR A 72 -7.80 -7.75 -6.41
CA TYR A 72 -7.98 -7.93 -7.85
C TYR A 72 -9.06 -8.97 -8.22
N ASN A 73 -9.72 -8.76 -9.35
CA ASN A 73 -10.77 -9.65 -9.90
C ASN A 73 -10.28 -11.07 -10.19
N ASP A 74 -9.03 -11.20 -10.63
CA ASP A 74 -8.40 -12.48 -11.02
C ASP A 74 -7.93 -13.34 -9.83
N THR A 75 -8.02 -12.82 -8.61
CA THR A 75 -7.44 -13.42 -7.41
C THR A 75 -8.51 -13.74 -6.38
N LYS A 76 -8.85 -15.03 -6.19
CA LYS A 76 -9.81 -15.49 -5.17
C LYS A 76 -9.53 -16.95 -4.80
N PHE A 77 -10.05 -17.39 -3.66
CA PHE A 77 -10.08 -18.81 -3.34
C PHE A 77 -11.21 -19.51 -4.09
N LEU A 78 -10.89 -20.62 -4.75
CA LEU A 78 -11.84 -21.57 -5.32
C LEU A 78 -11.59 -22.95 -4.72
N PHE A 79 -12.65 -23.74 -4.56
CA PHE A 79 -12.55 -25.12 -4.11
C PHE A 79 -12.86 -26.05 -5.27
N ASN A 80 -11.93 -26.94 -5.59
CA ASN A 80 -12.11 -27.91 -6.68
C ASN A 80 -13.11 -29.02 -6.28
N LYS A 81 -13.44 -29.93 -7.20
CA LYS A 81 -14.37 -31.05 -6.93
C LYS A 81 -13.92 -31.99 -5.81
N LYS A 82 -12.63 -32.00 -5.48
CA LYS A 82 -12.04 -32.78 -4.37
C LYS A 82 -12.06 -32.00 -3.05
N GLY A 83 -12.65 -30.79 -3.02
CA GLY A 83 -12.69 -29.93 -1.85
C GLY A 83 -11.35 -29.28 -1.49
N GLN A 84 -10.38 -29.27 -2.41
CA GLN A 84 -9.08 -28.63 -2.17
C GLN A 84 -9.15 -27.17 -2.63
N ALA A 85 -8.59 -26.28 -1.83
CA ALA A 85 -8.55 -24.86 -2.17
C ALA A 85 -7.47 -24.58 -3.22
N GLU A 86 -7.73 -23.61 -4.07
CA GLU A 86 -6.80 -23.02 -5.03
C GLU A 86 -6.95 -21.50 -4.94
N PHE A 87 -5.82 -20.79 -4.86
CA PHE A 87 -5.82 -19.33 -4.95
C PHE A 87 -5.61 -18.94 -6.42
N THR A 88 -6.61 -18.35 -7.08
CA THR A 88 -6.56 -18.14 -8.53
C THR A 88 -5.54 -17.09 -8.97
N GLY A 89 -5.32 -17.01 -10.29
CA GLY A 89 -4.49 -15.99 -10.91
C GLY A 89 -3.01 -16.37 -10.96
N LYS A 90 -2.14 -15.37 -11.08
CA LYS A 90 -0.67 -15.52 -11.12
C LYS A 90 0.08 -14.41 -10.35
N ARG A 91 -0.64 -13.61 -9.57
CA ARG A 91 -0.08 -12.40 -8.92
C ARG A 91 0.81 -12.74 -7.73
N TYR A 92 0.42 -13.74 -6.95
CA TYR A 92 1.08 -14.07 -5.69
C TYR A 92 1.81 -15.41 -5.82
N ARG A 93 2.80 -15.65 -4.95
CA ARG A 93 3.54 -16.92 -4.92
C ARG A 93 2.64 -18.14 -4.67
N LEU A 94 1.52 -17.95 -3.96
CA LEU A 94 0.51 -18.99 -3.71
C LEU A 94 -0.48 -19.17 -4.87
N SER A 95 -0.49 -18.28 -5.86
CA SER A 95 -1.44 -18.36 -6.96
C SER A 95 -1.23 -19.63 -7.81
N GLY A 96 -2.32 -20.33 -8.11
CA GLY A 96 -2.34 -21.61 -8.82
C GLY A 96 -1.91 -22.82 -8.00
N MET A 97 -1.50 -22.63 -6.73
CA MET A 97 -1.13 -23.74 -5.86
C MET A 97 -2.36 -24.37 -5.20
N ILE A 98 -2.37 -25.70 -5.10
CA ILE A 98 -3.40 -26.45 -4.37
C ILE A 98 -3.08 -26.48 -2.88
N ILE A 99 -4.05 -26.10 -2.05
CA ILE A 99 -3.97 -26.05 -0.59
C ILE A 99 -4.97 -27.08 -0.05
N PRO A 100 -4.53 -28.33 0.19
CA PRO A 100 -5.44 -29.44 0.48
C PRO A 100 -6.08 -29.38 1.87
N ALA A 101 -5.37 -28.83 2.87
CA ALA A 101 -5.81 -28.83 4.27
C ALA A 101 -6.72 -27.65 4.65
N LEU A 102 -6.85 -26.64 3.77
CA LEU A 102 -7.57 -25.40 4.11
C LEU A 102 -9.06 -25.64 4.39
N LYS A 103 -9.70 -26.54 3.62
CA LYS A 103 -11.11 -26.89 3.83
C LYS A 103 -11.32 -27.49 5.22
N GLU A 104 -10.53 -28.50 5.56
CA GLU A 104 -10.62 -29.20 6.85
C GLU A 104 -10.38 -28.24 8.01
N TRP A 105 -9.40 -27.34 7.87
CA TRP A 105 -9.16 -26.31 8.87
C TRP A 105 -10.35 -25.35 9.02
N PHE A 106 -10.98 -24.88 7.95
CA PHE A 106 -12.20 -24.06 8.04
C PHE A 106 -13.35 -24.80 8.72
N GLU A 107 -13.66 -26.02 8.27
CA GLU A 107 -14.79 -26.79 8.82
C GLU A 107 -14.56 -27.14 10.31
N GLY A 108 -13.32 -27.50 10.68
CA GLY A 108 -12.95 -27.80 12.07
C GLY A 108 -12.94 -26.57 12.98
N THR A 109 -12.45 -25.44 12.49
CA THR A 109 -12.34 -24.20 13.29
C THR A 109 -13.68 -23.51 13.49
N PHE A 110 -14.51 -23.43 12.44
CA PHE A 110 -15.77 -22.71 12.48
C PHE A 110 -16.99 -23.60 12.78
N GLY A 111 -16.84 -24.92 12.75
CA GLY A 111 -17.95 -25.87 12.95
C GLY A 111 -19.02 -25.78 11.86
N ALA A 112 -18.67 -25.26 10.67
CA ALA A 112 -19.60 -25.00 9.57
C ALA A 112 -19.15 -25.70 8.29
N SER A 113 -20.08 -26.39 7.62
CA SER A 113 -19.82 -27.08 6.36
C SER A 113 -19.69 -26.11 5.20
N MET A 114 -18.63 -26.23 4.40
CA MET A 114 -18.41 -25.42 3.20
C MET A 114 -19.38 -25.73 2.05
N GLN A 115 -20.26 -26.72 2.21
CA GLN A 115 -21.33 -27.00 1.25
C GLN A 115 -22.41 -25.91 1.28
N HIS A 116 -22.61 -25.25 2.43
CA HIS A 116 -23.54 -24.14 2.55
C HIS A 116 -22.89 -22.85 2.06
N LYS A 117 -23.46 -22.26 1.02
CA LYS A 117 -22.96 -21.01 0.43
C LYS A 117 -24.03 -19.92 0.58
N SER A 118 -23.64 -18.78 1.14
CA SER A 118 -24.49 -17.59 1.10
C SER A 118 -24.50 -17.03 -0.33
N PRO A 119 -25.67 -16.62 -0.86
CA PRO A 119 -25.70 -15.80 -2.07
C PRO A 119 -24.98 -14.47 -1.80
N ALA A 120 -24.46 -13.87 -2.86
CA ALA A 120 -23.96 -12.50 -2.85
C ALA A 120 -24.31 -11.88 -4.19
N ALA A 121 -24.61 -10.58 -4.19
CA ALA A 121 -24.85 -9.82 -5.41
C ALA A 121 -23.64 -10.00 -6.37
N PRO A 122 -23.83 -10.60 -7.56
CA PRO A 122 -22.72 -10.86 -8.48
C PRO A 122 -22.28 -9.58 -9.21
N VAL A 123 -23.24 -8.68 -9.43
CA VAL A 123 -23.06 -7.38 -10.08
C VAL A 123 -23.77 -6.31 -9.26
N LEU A 124 -23.30 -5.07 -9.36
CA LEU A 124 -23.97 -3.94 -8.76
C LEU A 124 -25.34 -3.75 -9.44
N ASN A 125 -26.42 -3.66 -8.65
CA ASN A 125 -27.70 -3.22 -9.16
C ASN A 125 -27.72 -1.69 -9.18
N SER A 126 -27.27 -1.09 -10.29
CA SER A 126 -27.21 0.38 -10.44
C SER A 126 -28.58 1.05 -10.28
N GLY A 127 -29.68 0.35 -10.57
CA GLY A 127 -31.04 0.88 -10.37
C GLY A 127 -31.48 0.95 -8.90
N ALA A 128 -30.77 0.27 -7.99
CA ALA A 128 -31.00 0.35 -6.55
C ALA A 128 -30.15 1.44 -5.87
N VAL A 129 -29.22 2.07 -6.60
CA VAL A 129 -28.40 3.16 -6.09
C VAL A 129 -29.18 4.46 -6.20
N GLN A 130 -29.18 5.26 -5.12
CA GLN A 130 -29.86 6.56 -5.15
C GLN A 130 -29.29 7.45 -6.27
N PRO A 131 -30.15 8.13 -7.04
CA PRO A 131 -29.70 9.12 -8.02
C PRO A 131 -28.82 10.18 -7.35
N PRO A 132 -27.80 10.70 -8.04
CA PRO A 132 -26.94 11.73 -7.47
C PRO A 132 -27.72 13.04 -7.27
N THR A 133 -27.52 13.69 -6.13
CA THR A 133 -28.03 15.05 -5.87
C THR A 133 -26.96 16.05 -6.30
N LEU A 134 -26.97 16.42 -7.58
CA LEU A 134 -25.95 17.27 -8.17
C LEU A 134 -26.20 18.76 -7.86
N ASN A 135 -25.11 19.49 -7.61
CA ASN A 135 -25.13 20.95 -7.65
C ASN A 135 -24.78 21.40 -9.09
N GLU A 136 -25.77 21.88 -9.83
CA GLU A 136 -25.61 22.21 -11.26
C GLU A 136 -24.59 23.32 -11.51
N ALA A 137 -24.55 24.36 -10.66
CA ALA A 137 -23.59 25.44 -10.79
C ALA A 137 -22.14 24.95 -10.58
N PHE A 138 -21.93 24.10 -9.56
CA PHE A 138 -20.63 23.45 -9.35
C PHE A 138 -20.25 22.58 -10.56
N LEU A 139 -21.18 21.81 -11.11
CA LEU A 139 -20.94 20.92 -12.24
C LEU A 139 -20.58 21.69 -13.52
N GLU A 140 -21.26 22.80 -13.80
CA GLU A 140 -20.96 23.67 -14.93
C GLU A 140 -19.55 24.28 -14.84
N GLU A 141 -19.19 24.81 -13.66
CA GLU A 141 -17.85 25.37 -13.46
C GLU A 141 -16.78 24.27 -13.47
N LEU A 142 -17.05 23.10 -12.90
CA LEU A 142 -16.14 21.95 -12.96
C LEU A 142 -15.89 21.51 -14.41
N LYS A 143 -16.91 21.46 -15.27
CA LYS A 143 -16.74 21.16 -16.70
C LYS A 143 -15.75 22.13 -17.37
N SER A 144 -15.81 23.42 -17.01
CA SER A 144 -14.90 24.43 -17.57
C SER A 144 -13.42 24.24 -17.17
N THR A 145 -13.16 23.55 -16.06
CA THR A 145 -11.79 23.25 -15.61
C THR A 145 -11.11 22.16 -16.44
N GLY A 146 -11.89 21.32 -17.13
CA GLY A 146 -11.38 20.12 -17.82
C GLY A 146 -11.01 18.96 -16.88
N ILE A 147 -11.24 19.09 -15.57
CA ILE A 147 -11.00 18.00 -14.60
C ILE A 147 -11.98 16.85 -14.89
N PRO A 148 -11.49 15.63 -15.12
CA PRO A 148 -12.37 14.48 -15.35
C PRO A 148 -13.26 14.18 -14.15
N PHE A 149 -14.52 13.85 -14.41
CA PHE A 149 -15.50 13.50 -13.38
C PHE A 149 -16.46 12.41 -13.88
N SER A 150 -17.18 11.78 -12.95
CA SER A 150 -18.21 10.77 -13.22
C SER A 150 -19.29 10.85 -12.15
N HIS A 151 -20.54 10.70 -12.57
CA HIS A 151 -21.69 10.47 -11.69
C HIS A 151 -22.33 9.10 -11.95
N ASP A 152 -21.58 8.17 -12.56
CA ASP A 152 -22.01 6.79 -12.78
C ASP A 152 -22.12 6.05 -11.44
N ALA A 153 -23.16 5.22 -11.30
CA ALA A 153 -23.43 4.50 -10.06
C ALA A 153 -22.26 3.59 -9.63
N GLU A 154 -21.59 2.93 -10.57
CA GLU A 154 -20.44 2.06 -10.28
C GLU A 154 -19.27 2.84 -9.67
N ASP A 155 -18.91 3.99 -10.26
CA ASP A 155 -17.80 4.81 -9.80
C ASP A 155 -18.08 5.41 -8.40
N ARG A 156 -19.32 5.81 -8.16
CA ARG A 156 -19.81 6.36 -6.89
C ARG A 156 -19.80 5.30 -5.80
N VAL A 157 -20.39 4.12 -6.06
CA VAL A 157 -20.47 3.02 -5.08
C VAL A 157 -19.07 2.52 -4.70
N PHE A 158 -18.17 2.35 -5.66
CA PHE A 158 -16.79 1.91 -5.38
C PHE A 158 -16.08 2.85 -4.38
N ARG A 159 -16.45 4.13 -4.37
CA ARG A 159 -15.84 5.17 -3.54
C ARG A 159 -16.63 5.54 -2.30
N ALA A 160 -17.68 4.78 -1.99
CA ALA A 160 -18.54 5.01 -0.84
C ALA A 160 -18.15 4.18 0.41
N HIS A 161 -17.08 3.39 0.32
CA HIS A 161 -16.72 2.43 1.37
C HIS A 161 -15.21 2.22 1.49
N GLY A 162 -14.81 1.71 2.65
CA GLY A 162 -13.55 1.03 2.91
C GLY A 162 -13.69 -0.49 2.87
N HIS A 163 -13.07 -1.17 3.83
CA HIS A 163 -13.04 -2.62 3.96
C HIS A 163 -13.43 -3.09 5.38
N CYS A 164 -14.22 -2.31 6.12
CA CYS A 164 -14.88 -2.81 7.31
C CYS A 164 -15.87 -3.93 6.93
N LEU A 165 -16.08 -4.88 7.85
CA LEU A 165 -16.94 -6.04 7.60
C LEU A 165 -18.38 -5.62 7.23
N HIS A 166 -18.92 -4.61 7.91
CA HIS A 166 -20.29 -4.14 7.68
C HIS A 166 -20.46 -3.54 6.27
N GLU A 167 -19.46 -2.81 5.78
CA GLU A 167 -19.45 -2.22 4.43
C GLU A 167 -19.44 -3.31 3.36
N ILE A 168 -18.55 -4.30 3.51
CA ILE A 168 -18.46 -5.44 2.57
C ILE A 168 -19.76 -6.27 2.60
N PHE A 169 -20.35 -6.44 3.78
CA PHE A 169 -21.63 -7.14 3.91
C PHE A 169 -22.76 -6.37 3.19
N ALA A 170 -22.84 -5.05 3.37
CA ALA A 170 -23.82 -4.20 2.71
C ALA A 170 -23.72 -4.27 1.18
N LEU A 171 -22.50 -4.23 0.61
CA LEU A 171 -22.27 -4.39 -0.82
C LEU A 171 -22.76 -5.75 -1.33
N ARG A 172 -22.45 -6.83 -0.60
CA ARG A 172 -22.81 -8.20 -0.98
C ARG A 172 -24.30 -8.47 -0.90
N GLU A 173 -25.00 -7.82 0.04
CA GLU A 173 -26.46 -7.89 0.19
C GLU A 173 -27.20 -6.86 -0.69
N GLY A 174 -26.49 -6.04 -1.45
CA GLY A 174 -27.08 -5.00 -2.31
C GLY A 174 -27.71 -3.85 -1.53
N LYS A 175 -27.35 -3.66 -0.26
CA LYS A 175 -27.85 -2.60 0.63
C LYS A 175 -26.93 -1.38 0.59
N VAL A 176 -26.85 -0.74 -0.57
CA VAL A 176 -26.03 0.46 -0.76
C VAL A 176 -26.69 1.64 -0.03
N GLY A 177 -25.97 2.22 0.93
CA GLY A 177 -26.41 3.39 1.71
C GLY A 177 -26.22 4.72 0.96
N ARG A 178 -25.93 5.79 1.70
CA ARG A 178 -25.52 7.07 1.11
C ARG A 178 -24.18 6.87 0.39
N VAL A 179 -24.08 7.34 -0.84
CA VAL A 179 -22.86 7.30 -1.66
C VAL A 179 -22.52 8.72 -2.14
N PRO A 180 -21.27 9.00 -2.56
CA PRO A 180 -20.94 10.27 -3.19
C PRO A 180 -21.88 10.54 -4.38
N ASP A 181 -22.24 11.80 -4.61
CA ASP A 181 -23.04 12.20 -5.77
C ASP A 181 -22.20 12.25 -7.04
N MET A 182 -20.90 12.53 -6.90
CA MET A 182 -19.96 12.58 -8.01
C MET A 182 -18.56 12.17 -7.57
N VAL A 183 -17.76 11.75 -8.53
CA VAL A 183 -16.32 11.47 -8.39
C VAL A 183 -15.55 12.42 -9.28
N VAL A 184 -14.44 12.97 -8.80
CA VAL A 184 -13.51 13.80 -9.59
C VAL A 184 -12.10 13.22 -9.52
N TRP A 185 -11.33 13.38 -10.60
CA TRP A 185 -9.96 12.87 -10.71
C TRP A 185 -8.97 14.01 -11.02
N PRO A 186 -8.51 14.76 -10.00
CA PRO A 186 -7.42 15.73 -10.16
C PRO A 186 -6.14 15.04 -10.66
N ASN A 187 -5.39 15.73 -11.52
CA ASN A 187 -4.12 15.22 -12.05
C ASN A 187 -2.89 15.92 -11.46
N CYS A 188 -3.10 16.97 -10.66
CA CYS A 188 -2.05 17.76 -10.02
C CYS A 188 -2.59 18.56 -8.83
N HIS A 189 -1.69 19.24 -8.11
CA HIS A 189 -2.02 20.16 -7.02
C HIS A 189 -3.04 21.24 -7.40
N ASP A 190 -2.87 21.90 -8.55
CA ASP A 190 -3.72 23.02 -8.96
C ASP A 190 -5.17 22.59 -9.26
N ASP A 191 -5.37 21.36 -9.73
CA ASP A 191 -6.71 20.80 -9.90
C ASP A 191 -7.42 20.68 -8.55
N VAL A 192 -6.69 20.26 -7.51
CA VAL A 192 -7.23 20.15 -6.15
C VAL A 192 -7.56 21.54 -5.58
N VAL A 193 -6.72 22.55 -5.83
CA VAL A 193 -7.01 23.94 -5.45
C VAL A 193 -8.34 24.39 -6.07
N LYS A 194 -8.51 24.22 -7.38
CA LYS A 194 -9.76 24.58 -8.08
C LYS A 194 -10.98 23.83 -7.52
N ILE A 195 -10.86 22.53 -7.26
CA ILE A 195 -11.96 21.72 -6.69
C ILE A 195 -12.38 22.27 -5.32
N VAL A 196 -11.41 22.58 -4.45
CA VAL A 196 -11.69 23.10 -3.10
C VAL A 196 -12.29 24.51 -3.16
N GLU A 197 -11.80 25.38 -4.04
CA GLU A 197 -12.37 26.72 -4.27
C GLU A 197 -13.82 26.64 -4.76
N LEU A 198 -14.10 25.79 -5.75
CA LEU A 198 -15.45 25.54 -6.25
C LEU A 198 -16.35 24.96 -5.14
N ALA A 199 -15.83 24.05 -4.32
CA ALA A 199 -16.61 23.47 -3.23
C ALA A 199 -16.99 24.52 -2.18
N CYS A 200 -16.09 25.45 -1.85
CA CYS A 200 -16.39 26.58 -0.98
C CYS A 200 -17.44 27.51 -1.60
N LYS A 201 -17.33 27.79 -2.90
CA LYS A 201 -18.24 28.67 -3.64
C LYS A 201 -19.68 28.13 -3.71
N HIS A 202 -19.83 26.81 -3.82
CA HIS A 202 -21.11 26.16 -4.11
C HIS A 202 -21.66 25.30 -2.95
N ASP A 203 -21.02 25.35 -1.77
CA ASP A 203 -21.37 24.54 -0.60
C ASP A 203 -21.46 23.03 -0.90
N VAL A 204 -20.35 22.49 -1.43
CA VAL A 204 -20.20 21.07 -1.77
C VAL A 204 -19.33 20.39 -0.71
N CYS A 205 -19.76 19.21 -0.25
CA CYS A 205 -19.01 18.38 0.69
C CYS A 205 -17.96 17.56 -0.08
N LEU A 206 -16.71 17.56 0.38
CA LEU A 206 -15.62 16.81 -0.24
C LEU A 206 -15.17 15.65 0.66
N ILE A 207 -15.03 14.47 0.09
CA ILE A 207 -14.41 13.31 0.74
C ILE A 207 -13.16 12.91 -0.06
N PRO A 208 -11.94 13.17 0.46
CA PRO A 208 -10.71 12.73 -0.20
C PRO A 208 -10.66 11.20 -0.27
N TYR A 209 -10.31 10.66 -1.44
CA TYR A 209 -10.25 9.23 -1.68
C TYR A 209 -8.91 8.84 -2.30
N GLY A 210 -8.24 7.87 -1.69
CA GLY A 210 -6.97 7.31 -2.16
C GLY A 210 -7.15 5.88 -2.62
N GLY A 211 -6.64 4.94 -1.84
CA GLY A 211 -6.72 3.51 -2.15
C GLY A 211 -8.07 2.84 -1.88
N GLY A 212 -8.97 3.47 -1.12
CA GLY A 212 -10.19 2.82 -0.65
C GLY A 212 -9.96 1.78 0.46
N THR A 213 -8.76 1.75 1.05
CA THR A 213 -8.36 0.68 2.00
C THR A 213 -8.67 1.00 3.46
N SER A 214 -9.61 1.92 3.72
CA SER A 214 -9.96 2.29 5.10
C SER A 214 -10.57 1.11 5.84
N VAL A 215 -10.31 0.99 7.13
CA VAL A 215 -10.95 0.00 8.03
C VAL A 215 -11.52 0.68 9.29
N SER A 216 -11.87 1.97 9.16
CA SER A 216 -12.40 2.83 10.23
C SER A 216 -13.71 3.52 9.87
N SER A 217 -14.39 3.10 8.79
CA SER A 217 -15.51 3.85 8.17
C SER A 217 -15.13 5.27 7.70
N GLY A 218 -13.84 5.62 7.60
CA GLY A 218 -13.41 6.97 7.21
C GLY A 218 -13.76 7.43 5.78
N LEU A 219 -14.44 6.59 5.00
CA LEU A 219 -14.92 6.91 3.64
C LEU A 219 -16.46 6.84 3.53
N GLU A 220 -17.12 6.44 4.62
CA GLU A 220 -18.57 6.30 4.69
C GLU A 220 -19.22 7.69 4.60
N CYS A 221 -20.18 7.85 3.69
CA CYS A 221 -20.89 9.13 3.55
C CYS A 221 -21.93 9.27 4.69
N PRO A 222 -21.90 10.36 5.47
CA PRO A 222 -22.91 10.57 6.51
C PRO A 222 -24.32 10.62 5.93
N THR A 223 -25.26 9.91 6.54
CA THR A 223 -26.63 9.77 6.01
C THR A 223 -27.44 11.06 6.04
N GLU A 224 -27.10 11.95 6.95
CA GLU A 224 -27.70 13.25 7.19
C GLU A 224 -27.09 14.38 6.35
N GLU A 225 -26.00 14.10 5.62
CA GLU A 225 -25.38 15.07 4.71
C GLU A 225 -26.27 15.28 3.48
N THR A 226 -26.91 16.44 3.43
CA THR A 226 -27.84 16.83 2.36
C THR A 226 -27.16 17.53 1.19
N ARG A 227 -25.92 18.02 1.35
CA ARG A 227 -25.18 18.67 0.27
C ARG A 227 -24.75 17.64 -0.78
N CYS A 228 -24.40 18.14 -1.96
CA CYS A 228 -23.69 17.35 -2.96
C CYS A 228 -22.37 16.86 -2.36
N ILE A 229 -22.15 15.55 -2.32
CA ILE A 229 -20.92 14.92 -1.86
C ILE A 229 -20.05 14.56 -3.06
N VAL A 230 -18.84 15.08 -3.12
CA VAL A 230 -17.86 14.77 -4.16
C VAL A 230 -16.72 13.95 -3.57
N SER A 231 -16.52 12.75 -4.13
CA SER A 231 -15.32 11.96 -3.87
C SER A 231 -14.16 12.52 -4.68
N VAL A 232 -13.12 13.02 -4.00
CA VAL A 232 -11.91 13.54 -4.63
C VAL A 232 -10.90 12.41 -4.76
N ASP A 233 -10.93 11.69 -5.88
CA ASP A 233 -10.07 10.53 -6.13
C ASP A 233 -8.68 10.95 -6.61
N THR A 234 -7.70 10.81 -5.72
CA THR A 234 -6.31 11.20 -5.94
C THR A 234 -5.52 10.26 -6.86
N SER A 235 -6.06 9.11 -7.26
CA SER A 235 -5.32 8.05 -7.99
C SER A 235 -4.63 8.48 -9.28
N GLN A 236 -5.04 9.61 -9.89
CA GLN A 236 -4.45 10.13 -11.13
C GLN A 236 -3.33 11.16 -10.90
N MET A 237 -3.16 11.62 -9.65
CA MET A 237 -2.07 12.46 -9.17
C MET A 237 -1.05 11.54 -8.47
N ASN A 238 -0.22 10.86 -9.26
CA ASN A 238 0.56 9.68 -8.84
C ASN A 238 2.04 9.67 -9.30
N ARG A 239 2.62 10.83 -9.59
CA ARG A 239 4.01 10.96 -10.07
C ARG A 239 5.01 11.10 -8.93
N ILE A 240 6.19 10.51 -9.11
CA ILE A 240 7.40 10.97 -8.42
C ILE A 240 7.86 12.24 -9.15
N LEU A 241 7.78 13.39 -8.47
CA LEU A 241 8.09 14.70 -9.03
C LEU A 241 9.61 14.92 -9.13
N TRP A 242 10.36 14.49 -8.11
CA TRP A 242 11.81 14.47 -8.13
C TRP A 242 12.38 13.53 -7.06
N ILE A 243 13.63 13.10 -7.28
CA ILE A 243 14.45 12.35 -6.33
C ILE A 243 15.70 13.16 -6.03
N ASP A 244 15.96 13.42 -4.75
CA ASP A 244 17.19 14.06 -4.26
C ASP A 244 18.08 12.99 -3.65
N GLU A 245 19.05 12.53 -4.44
CA GLU A 245 20.00 11.49 -4.05
C GLU A 245 20.98 11.96 -2.96
N LYS A 246 21.22 13.28 -2.83
CA LYS A 246 22.13 13.81 -1.82
C LYS A 246 21.47 13.82 -0.45
N ASN A 247 20.22 14.26 -0.39
CA ASN A 247 19.43 14.32 0.83
C ASN A 247 18.67 13.02 1.13
N LEU A 248 18.68 12.06 0.20
CA LEU A 248 17.94 10.79 0.28
C LEU A 248 16.46 11.01 0.57
N THR A 249 15.84 11.85 -0.25
CA THR A 249 14.40 12.13 -0.22
C THR A 249 13.79 12.08 -1.61
N ALA A 250 12.55 11.64 -1.72
CA ALA A 250 11.73 11.75 -2.91
C ALA A 250 10.53 12.64 -2.63
N HIS A 251 10.13 13.45 -3.61
CA HIS A 251 8.92 14.26 -3.55
C HIS A 251 7.91 13.75 -4.55
N VAL A 252 6.71 13.48 -4.05
CA VAL A 252 5.79 12.57 -4.70
C VAL A 252 4.37 13.08 -4.53
N GLU A 253 3.61 12.98 -5.60
CA GLU A 253 2.17 13.22 -5.59
C GLU A 253 1.45 12.19 -4.70
N ALA A 254 0.48 12.67 -3.91
CA ALA A 254 -0.10 11.91 -2.81
C ALA A 254 -0.96 10.71 -3.23
N GLY A 255 -1.39 10.64 -4.48
CA GLY A 255 -2.22 9.57 -5.02
C GLY A 255 -1.47 8.31 -5.44
N ILE A 256 -0.12 8.33 -5.45
CA ILE A 256 0.66 7.15 -5.77
C ILE A 256 0.38 6.03 -4.76
N VAL A 257 0.19 4.81 -5.26
CA VAL A 257 0.05 3.61 -4.40
C VAL A 257 1.42 3.05 -4.05
N GLY A 258 1.53 2.39 -2.90
CA GLY A 258 2.80 1.88 -2.40
C GLY A 258 3.53 0.94 -3.37
N GLN A 259 2.79 0.06 -4.05
CA GLN A 259 3.37 -0.83 -5.07
C GLN A 259 4.04 -0.07 -6.21
N ASP A 260 3.43 1.01 -6.71
CA ASP A 260 4.01 1.83 -7.78
C ASP A 260 5.15 2.70 -7.28
N LEU A 261 5.02 3.26 -6.07
CA LEU A 261 6.08 4.05 -5.43
C LEU A 261 7.36 3.23 -5.28
N GLU A 262 7.27 2.03 -4.70
CA GLU A 262 8.42 1.15 -4.55
C GLU A 262 8.98 0.70 -5.91
N ARG A 263 8.11 0.31 -6.86
CA ARG A 263 8.56 -0.09 -8.21
C ARG A 263 9.38 1.01 -8.89
N LEU A 264 8.87 2.24 -8.91
CA LEU A 264 9.52 3.37 -9.57
C LEU A 264 10.81 3.83 -8.85
N LEU A 265 10.84 3.80 -7.51
CA LEU A 265 12.06 4.09 -6.76
C LEU A 265 13.13 3.00 -6.99
N ASN A 266 12.72 1.73 -7.07
CA ASN A 266 13.63 0.60 -7.28
C ASN A 266 14.35 0.70 -8.63
N GLU A 267 13.70 1.23 -9.67
CA GLU A 267 14.32 1.52 -10.97
C GLU A 267 15.52 2.49 -10.84
N SER A 268 15.50 3.34 -9.81
CA SER A 268 16.60 4.25 -9.45
C SER A 268 17.52 3.73 -8.33
N GLY A 269 17.32 2.49 -7.87
CA GLY A 269 18.12 1.87 -6.81
C GLY A 269 17.75 2.28 -5.38
N TYR A 270 16.55 2.83 -5.19
CA TYR A 270 16.05 3.30 -3.90
C TYR A 270 14.75 2.60 -3.47
N CYS A 271 14.40 2.68 -2.19
CA CYS A 271 13.11 2.26 -1.63
C CYS A 271 12.67 3.20 -0.50
N THR A 272 11.40 3.20 -0.13
CA THR A 272 10.96 3.82 1.13
C THR A 272 11.01 2.81 2.28
N GLY A 273 10.80 1.53 1.97
CA GLY A 273 10.64 0.46 2.96
C GLY A 273 9.33 0.53 3.75
N HIS A 274 8.43 1.46 3.40
CA HIS A 274 7.09 1.56 3.97
C HIS A 274 6.15 0.56 3.31
N GLU A 275 6.03 -0.61 3.91
CA GLU A 275 5.25 -1.73 3.38
C GLU A 275 4.06 -2.04 4.31
N PRO A 276 2.97 -1.25 4.32
CA PRO A 276 1.72 -1.69 4.93
C PRO A 276 1.15 -2.86 4.12
N ASP A 277 0.41 -3.76 4.78
CA ASP A 277 -0.15 -4.94 4.11
C ASP A 277 -1.16 -4.58 2.98
N SER A 278 -1.62 -3.32 2.93
CA SER A 278 -2.50 -2.76 1.89
C SER A 278 -1.78 -2.06 0.73
N MET A 279 -0.44 -2.09 0.67
CA MET A 279 0.38 -1.26 -0.25
C MET A 279 0.07 -1.41 -1.74
N GLU A 280 -0.58 -2.50 -2.16
CA GLU A 280 -1.04 -2.69 -3.55
C GLU A 280 -2.06 -1.61 -3.97
N PHE A 281 -2.81 -1.06 -3.00
CA PHE A 281 -3.87 -0.09 -3.26
C PHE A 281 -3.76 1.16 -2.40
N SER A 282 -3.23 1.08 -1.18
CA SER A 282 -3.15 2.25 -0.29
C SER A 282 -2.16 3.29 -0.81
N SER A 283 -2.57 4.56 -0.74
CA SER A 283 -1.82 5.69 -1.30
C SER A 283 -1.02 6.46 -0.26
N LEU A 284 0.01 7.17 -0.70
CA LEU A 284 0.88 7.99 0.15
C LEU A 284 0.09 9.03 0.97
N GLY A 285 -0.86 9.73 0.36
CA GLY A 285 -1.75 10.66 1.05
C GLY A 285 -2.63 9.97 2.08
N GLY A 286 -3.13 8.77 1.77
CA GLY A 286 -3.87 7.94 2.72
C GLY A 286 -3.02 7.53 3.93
N TRP A 287 -1.74 7.22 3.72
CA TRP A 287 -0.81 6.92 4.82
C TRP A 287 -0.60 8.10 5.75
N VAL A 288 -0.42 9.30 5.19
CA VAL A 288 -0.33 10.55 5.96
C VAL A 288 -1.63 10.79 6.74
N ALA A 289 -2.77 10.68 6.09
CA ALA A 289 -4.07 10.93 6.69
C ALA A 289 -4.43 9.98 7.84
N THR A 290 -3.88 8.76 7.85
CA THR A 290 -4.25 7.69 8.81
C THR A 290 -3.11 7.27 9.75
N ARG A 291 -1.94 7.92 9.67
CA ARG A 291 -0.72 7.53 10.40
C ARG A 291 -0.33 6.06 10.18
N ALA A 292 -0.27 5.65 8.91
CA ALA A 292 -0.01 4.25 8.55
C ALA A 292 1.32 3.72 9.11
N SER A 293 1.31 2.43 9.46
CA SER A 293 2.46 1.68 9.96
C SER A 293 2.81 0.57 8.97
N GLY A 294 4.08 0.49 8.58
CA GLY A 294 4.58 -0.53 7.66
C GLY A 294 5.21 -1.73 8.38
N MET A 295 5.29 -2.87 7.69
CA MET A 295 5.91 -4.09 8.20
C MET A 295 7.35 -3.89 8.67
N LYS A 296 8.13 -3.04 7.97
CA LYS A 296 9.58 -2.87 8.18
C LYS A 296 9.95 -1.63 8.98
N LYS A 297 9.00 -1.07 9.73
CA LYS A 297 9.17 0.20 10.47
C LYS A 297 10.38 0.24 11.42
N ASN A 298 10.89 -0.91 11.86
CA ASN A 298 12.05 -0.96 12.75
C ASN A 298 13.32 -0.38 12.10
N ILE A 299 13.44 -0.47 10.76
CA ILE A 299 14.54 0.14 9.99
C ILE A 299 14.17 1.52 9.46
N TYR A 300 12.97 1.64 8.88
CA TYR A 300 12.58 2.81 8.09
C TYR A 300 11.78 3.86 8.85
N GLY A 301 11.19 3.48 9.99
CA GLY A 301 10.21 4.26 10.72
C GLY A 301 8.78 4.08 10.21
N ASN A 302 7.83 4.65 10.95
CA ASN A 302 6.45 4.81 10.50
C ASN A 302 6.33 6.02 9.57
N ILE A 303 5.12 6.30 9.07
CA ILE A 303 4.90 7.42 8.16
C ILE A 303 5.34 8.77 8.76
N GLU A 304 5.15 8.99 10.07
CA GLU A 304 5.58 10.20 10.77
C GLU A 304 7.09 10.38 10.85
N ASP A 305 7.86 9.29 10.75
CA ASP A 305 9.32 9.31 10.71
C ASP A 305 9.84 9.52 9.28
N LEU A 306 9.09 9.04 8.29
CA LEU A 306 9.43 9.06 6.87
C LEU A 306 9.11 10.39 6.21
N VAL A 307 8.00 11.02 6.57
CA VAL A 307 7.56 12.30 6.01
C VAL A 307 8.48 13.43 6.46
N VAL A 308 9.04 14.15 5.48
CA VAL A 308 9.90 15.32 5.71
C VAL A 308 9.13 16.62 5.47
N HIS A 309 8.21 16.62 4.51
CA HIS A 309 7.47 17.81 4.10
C HIS A 309 6.14 17.43 3.45
N VAL A 310 5.10 18.22 3.66
CA VAL A 310 3.73 17.97 3.17
C VAL A 310 3.15 19.25 2.62
N LYS A 311 2.45 19.15 1.48
CA LYS A 311 1.60 20.21 0.93
C LYS A 311 0.13 19.76 0.98
N MET A 312 -0.71 20.53 1.68
CA MET A 312 -2.14 20.24 1.84
C MET A 312 -2.98 21.44 1.39
N VAL A 313 -4.01 21.17 0.59
CA VAL A 313 -5.02 22.16 0.21
C VAL A 313 -6.17 22.09 1.20
N THR A 314 -6.52 23.22 1.80
CA THR A 314 -7.65 23.38 2.71
C THR A 314 -8.60 24.48 2.22
N PRO A 315 -9.84 24.57 2.74
CA PRO A 315 -10.74 25.68 2.42
C PRO A 315 -10.17 27.08 2.72
N GLN A 316 -9.18 27.18 3.62
CA GLN A 316 -8.53 28.45 3.99
C GLN A 316 -7.25 28.74 3.19
N GLY A 317 -6.84 27.82 2.31
CA GLY A 317 -5.61 27.93 1.52
C GLY A 317 -4.67 26.75 1.69
N VAL A 318 -3.43 26.93 1.21
CA VAL A 318 -2.40 25.88 1.19
C VAL A 318 -1.57 25.91 2.47
N ILE A 319 -1.46 24.75 3.13
CA ILE A 319 -0.53 24.54 4.24
C ILE A 319 0.75 23.92 3.67
N GLU A 320 1.86 24.64 3.80
CA GLU A 320 3.19 24.21 3.37
C GLU A 320 4.28 24.91 4.19
N LYS A 321 5.30 24.18 4.64
CA LYS A 321 6.49 24.80 5.26
C LYS A 321 7.41 25.35 4.18
N SER A 322 8.06 26.48 4.45
CA SER A 322 8.97 27.16 3.50
C SER A 322 10.31 26.45 3.26
N CYS A 323 10.70 25.50 4.12
CA CYS A 323 11.96 24.77 3.96
C CYS A 323 11.81 23.28 4.33
N ARG A 324 12.82 22.49 3.95
CA ARG A 324 12.90 21.04 4.18
C ARG A 324 14.02 20.67 5.15
N GLY A 325 14.25 21.50 6.15
CA GLY A 325 15.23 21.23 7.21
C GLY A 325 14.89 19.92 7.95
N PRO A 326 15.87 19.07 8.28
CA PRO A 326 15.62 17.71 8.76
C PRO A 326 14.99 17.65 10.16
N ARG A 327 15.11 18.73 10.94
CA ARG A 327 14.46 18.90 12.25
C ARG A 327 14.39 20.39 12.58
N MET A 328 13.27 20.86 13.10
CA MET A 328 13.01 22.27 13.38
C MET A 328 12.48 22.48 14.80
N SER A 329 12.67 23.68 15.34
CA SER A 329 12.06 24.15 16.59
C SER A 329 11.46 25.54 16.35
N THR A 330 10.37 25.56 15.58
CA THR A 330 9.68 26.77 15.11
C THR A 330 8.25 26.81 15.64
N GLY A 331 8.06 26.43 16.91
CA GLY A 331 6.74 26.18 17.51
C GLY A 331 6.25 24.72 17.35
N PRO A 332 4.96 24.46 17.60
CA PRO A 332 4.35 23.15 17.39
C PRO A 332 4.52 22.66 15.94
N ASP A 333 4.79 21.37 15.75
CA ASP A 333 4.96 20.83 14.41
C ASP A 333 3.61 20.66 13.70
N ILE A 334 3.31 21.57 12.78
CA ILE A 334 2.07 21.56 11.99
C ILE A 334 1.91 20.30 11.12
N HIS A 335 2.98 19.57 10.79
CA HIS A 335 2.82 18.29 10.07
C HIS A 335 2.01 17.28 10.92
N HIS A 336 2.13 17.33 12.25
CA HIS A 336 1.35 16.48 13.15
C HIS A 336 -0.12 16.90 13.31
N PHE A 337 -0.50 18.09 12.84
CA PHE A 337 -1.91 18.50 12.75
C PHE A 337 -2.56 17.89 11.50
N ILE A 338 -1.77 17.67 10.45
CA ILE A 338 -2.19 17.01 9.19
C ILE A 338 -2.18 15.49 9.34
N MET A 339 -1.11 14.93 9.94
CA MET A 339 -0.97 13.48 10.07
C MET A 339 -2.00 12.90 11.04
N GLY A 340 -2.85 11.99 10.54
CA GLY A 340 -3.96 11.46 11.33
C GLY A 340 -5.24 12.29 11.23
N SER A 341 -5.33 13.25 10.31
CA SER A 341 -6.53 14.07 10.14
C SER A 341 -7.68 13.35 9.42
N GLU A 342 -7.45 12.16 8.87
CA GLU A 342 -8.47 11.32 8.20
C GLU A 342 -9.33 12.07 7.17
N GLY A 343 -8.72 12.99 6.40
CA GLY A 343 -9.40 13.76 5.35
C GLY A 343 -10.29 14.92 5.85
N THR A 344 -10.40 15.14 7.16
CA THR A 344 -11.31 16.14 7.76
C THR A 344 -10.86 17.60 7.60
N LEU A 345 -9.58 17.84 7.28
CA LEU A 345 -9.00 19.19 7.18
C LEU A 345 -8.79 19.67 5.74
N GLY A 346 -8.77 18.76 4.77
CA GLY A 346 -8.40 19.05 3.39
C GLY A 346 -7.73 17.88 2.68
N VAL A 347 -7.09 18.17 1.55
CA VAL A 347 -6.49 17.17 0.65
C VAL A 347 -4.96 17.29 0.70
N VAL A 348 -4.29 16.21 1.12
CA VAL A 348 -2.83 16.08 0.94
C VAL A 348 -2.54 15.90 -0.54
N THR A 349 -1.70 16.76 -1.12
CA THR A 349 -1.44 16.77 -2.58
C THR A 349 -0.05 16.29 -2.93
N GLU A 350 0.96 16.69 -2.17
CA GLU A 350 2.36 16.33 -2.37
C GLU A 350 3.03 16.04 -1.03
N VAL A 351 3.95 15.07 -1.04
CA VAL A 351 4.70 14.65 0.15
C VAL A 351 6.16 14.48 -0.24
N THR A 352 7.07 15.10 0.51
CA THR A 352 8.48 14.72 0.51
C THR A 352 8.70 13.67 1.59
N MET A 353 9.27 12.52 1.23
CA MET A 353 9.58 11.45 2.18
C MET A 353 11.01 10.94 2.03
N LYS A 354 11.54 10.38 3.11
CA LYS A 354 12.85 9.72 3.12
C LYS A 354 12.83 8.48 2.22
N ILE A 355 13.93 8.28 1.50
CA ILE A 355 14.23 7.07 0.76
C ILE A 355 15.57 6.50 1.23
N ARG A 356 15.81 5.23 0.95
CA ARG A 356 17.05 4.51 1.28
C ARG A 356 17.55 3.78 0.05
N PRO A 357 18.86 3.53 -0.08
CA PRO A 357 19.36 2.58 -1.07
C PRO A 357 18.70 1.22 -0.87
N MET A 358 18.48 0.50 -1.97
CA MET A 358 17.96 -0.86 -1.92
C MET A 358 18.83 -1.76 -1.03
N PRO A 359 18.23 -2.60 -0.17
CA PRO A 359 19.00 -3.53 0.65
C PRO A 359 19.70 -4.55 -0.25
N GLU A 360 21.01 -4.75 -0.02
CA GLU A 360 21.82 -5.73 -0.77
C GLU A 360 21.34 -7.17 -0.53
N TYR A 361 20.86 -7.46 0.68
CA TYR A 361 20.53 -8.81 1.12
C TYR A 361 19.29 -8.80 2.01
N GLN A 362 18.41 -9.79 1.80
CA GLN A 362 17.27 -10.08 2.65
C GLN A 362 17.35 -11.52 3.15
N LYS A 363 16.98 -11.74 4.42
CA LYS A 363 16.99 -13.05 5.07
C LYS A 363 15.72 -13.24 5.88
N TYR A 364 14.96 -14.28 5.54
CA TYR A 364 13.82 -14.74 6.34
C TYR A 364 14.29 -15.79 7.36
N GLY A 365 13.62 -15.80 8.51
CA GLY A 365 13.82 -16.78 9.57
C GLY A 365 12.55 -17.00 10.39
N SER A 366 12.58 -18.02 11.24
CA SER A 366 11.55 -18.24 12.26
C SER A 366 12.14 -18.83 13.54
N VAL A 367 11.43 -18.64 14.65
CA VAL A 367 11.73 -19.22 15.97
C VAL A 367 10.44 -19.81 16.53
N VAL A 368 10.52 -21.01 17.11
CA VAL A 368 9.40 -21.64 17.81
C VAL A 368 9.64 -21.51 19.31
N PHE A 369 8.63 -21.07 20.05
CA PHE A 369 8.65 -20.98 21.52
C PHE A 369 7.66 -21.98 22.13
N PRO A 370 7.88 -22.41 23.39
CA PRO A 370 7.00 -23.38 24.04
C PRO A 370 5.58 -22.85 24.29
N ASN A 371 5.43 -21.53 24.47
CA ASN A 371 4.14 -20.84 24.61
C ASN A 371 4.27 -19.37 24.22
N PHE A 372 3.12 -18.69 24.14
CA PHE A 372 3.05 -17.29 23.73
C PHE A 372 3.76 -16.36 24.72
N GLU A 373 3.69 -16.62 26.02
CA GLU A 373 4.30 -15.79 27.06
C GLU A 373 5.83 -15.75 26.93
N GLN A 374 6.47 -16.89 26.61
CA GLN A 374 7.91 -16.95 26.34
C GLN A 374 8.28 -16.18 25.06
N GLY A 375 7.46 -16.29 24.01
CA GLY A 375 7.64 -15.50 22.80
C GLY A 375 7.57 -13.99 23.08
N VAL A 376 6.59 -13.56 23.88
CA VAL A 376 6.45 -12.15 24.29
C VAL A 376 7.65 -11.68 25.12
N ALA A 377 8.12 -12.51 26.07
CA ALA A 377 9.29 -12.20 26.88
C ALA A 377 10.57 -12.04 26.02
N CYS A 378 10.74 -12.90 25.02
CA CYS A 378 11.82 -12.79 24.04
C CYS A 378 11.72 -11.48 23.24
N LEU A 379 10.54 -11.18 22.66
CA LEU A 379 10.34 -9.94 21.90
C LEU A 379 10.59 -8.69 22.75
N ARG A 380 10.19 -8.71 24.03
CA ARG A 380 10.49 -7.64 24.99
C ARG A 380 12.00 -7.49 25.18
N GLU A 381 12.76 -8.58 25.31
CA GLU A 381 14.21 -8.51 25.50
C GLU A 381 14.93 -8.01 24.23
N VAL A 382 14.49 -8.45 23.06
CA VAL A 382 14.97 -7.93 21.76
C VAL A 382 14.73 -6.42 21.66
N ALA A 383 13.54 -5.95 22.05
CA ALA A 383 13.19 -4.53 22.09
C ALA A 383 14.05 -3.75 23.11
N LYS A 384 14.25 -4.31 24.31
CA LYS A 384 15.09 -3.72 25.37
C LYS A 384 16.54 -3.55 24.90
N GLN A 385 17.07 -4.50 24.14
CA GLN A 385 18.40 -4.43 23.55
C GLN A 385 18.45 -3.59 22.25
N ARG A 386 17.30 -3.06 21.79
CA ARG A 386 17.16 -2.26 20.56
C ARG A 386 17.76 -2.95 19.34
N CYS A 387 17.61 -4.28 19.26
CA CYS A 387 18.12 -5.10 18.17
C CYS A 387 16.99 -5.83 17.44
N ALA A 388 15.81 -5.21 17.31
CA ALA A 388 14.74 -5.77 16.49
C ALA A 388 15.19 -5.85 15.03
N PRO A 389 14.91 -6.96 14.32
CA PRO A 389 15.16 -7.05 12.88
C PRO A 389 14.20 -6.14 12.10
N ALA A 390 14.32 -6.10 10.77
CA ALA A 390 13.43 -5.29 9.92
C ALA A 390 11.96 -5.55 10.24
N SER A 391 11.58 -6.83 10.37
CA SER A 391 10.28 -7.25 10.88
C SER A 391 10.43 -8.44 11.82
N ILE A 392 9.69 -8.39 12.92
CA ILE A 392 9.50 -9.50 13.87
C ILE A 392 8.01 -9.56 14.24
N ARG A 393 7.37 -10.69 13.99
CA ARG A 393 5.95 -10.91 14.28
C ARG A 393 5.78 -12.21 15.06
N LEU A 394 5.20 -12.13 16.24
CA LEU A 394 4.88 -13.30 17.06
C LEU A 394 3.43 -13.72 16.79
N MET A 395 3.26 -14.91 16.24
CA MET A 395 1.94 -15.51 16.00
C MET A 395 1.63 -16.50 17.11
N ASP A 396 0.38 -16.47 17.59
CA ASP A 396 -0.14 -17.45 18.54
C ASP A 396 -0.27 -18.85 17.91
N ASN A 397 -0.75 -19.82 18.70
CA ASN A 397 -0.89 -21.20 18.26
C ASN A 397 -1.93 -21.37 17.13
N GLU A 398 -3.03 -20.64 17.18
CA GLU A 398 -4.11 -20.72 16.19
C GLU A 398 -3.62 -20.22 14.83
N GLN A 399 -2.89 -19.11 14.81
CA GLN A 399 -2.25 -18.59 13.61
C GLN A 399 -1.16 -19.54 13.06
N PHE A 400 -0.40 -20.19 13.95
CA PHE A 400 0.55 -21.21 13.53
C PHE A 400 -0.14 -22.41 12.86
N LYS A 401 -1.22 -22.92 13.47
CA LYS A 401 -2.06 -24.01 12.92
C LYS A 401 -2.65 -23.61 11.56
N PHE A 402 -3.15 -22.39 11.44
CA PHE A 402 -3.63 -21.83 10.17
C PHE A 402 -2.52 -21.79 9.11
N GLY A 403 -1.33 -21.29 9.46
CA GLY A 403 -0.16 -21.27 8.57
C GLY A 403 0.25 -22.68 8.09
N HIS A 404 0.07 -23.70 8.94
CA HIS A 404 0.29 -25.10 8.55
C HIS A 404 -0.78 -25.60 7.58
N ALA A 405 -2.05 -25.24 7.80
CA ALA A 405 -3.17 -25.60 6.91
C ALA A 405 -3.05 -24.95 5.52
N LEU A 406 -2.32 -23.85 5.40
CA LEU A 406 -2.04 -23.17 4.13
C LEU A 406 -0.90 -23.79 3.31
N LYS A 407 -0.21 -24.82 3.81
CA LYS A 407 0.88 -25.46 3.07
C LYS A 407 0.36 -26.05 1.75
N PRO A 408 0.95 -25.68 0.61
CA PRO A 408 0.52 -26.21 -0.67
C PRO A 408 0.90 -27.69 -0.78
N GLN A 409 0.21 -28.41 -1.66
CA GLN A 409 0.56 -29.79 -2.00
C GLN A 409 1.94 -29.79 -2.67
N VAL A 410 2.98 -30.10 -1.88
CA VAL A 410 4.35 -30.15 -2.39
C VAL A 410 4.55 -31.46 -3.15
N SER A 411 5.14 -31.38 -4.34
CA SER A 411 5.45 -32.54 -5.19
C SER A 411 6.63 -33.38 -4.65
N SER A 412 7.31 -32.95 -3.59
CA SER A 412 8.53 -33.59 -3.10
C SER A 412 8.33 -34.33 -1.78
N MET A 413 8.55 -35.65 -1.80
CA MET A 413 8.61 -36.51 -0.62
C MET A 413 9.65 -36.02 0.42
N PHE A 414 10.70 -35.32 -0.03
CA PHE A 414 11.80 -34.84 0.81
C PHE A 414 11.39 -33.68 1.73
N THR A 415 10.53 -32.77 1.25
CA THR A 415 10.01 -31.66 2.08
C THR A 415 9.05 -32.15 3.15
N SER A 416 8.20 -33.13 2.83
CA SER A 416 7.29 -33.76 3.81
C SER A 416 8.07 -34.52 4.89
N PHE A 417 9.18 -35.17 4.53
CA PHE A 417 10.09 -35.82 5.47
C PHE A 417 10.78 -34.82 6.42
N LEU A 418 11.27 -33.69 5.90
CA LEU A 418 11.86 -32.62 6.72
C LEU A 418 10.85 -31.95 7.65
N ASP A 419 9.62 -31.75 7.20
CA ASP A 419 8.53 -31.23 8.03
C ASP A 419 8.15 -32.23 9.13
N GLY A 420 8.04 -33.52 8.80
CA GLY A 420 7.85 -34.58 9.78
C GLY A 420 8.98 -34.65 10.82
N LEU A 421 10.23 -34.49 10.40
CA LEU A 421 11.39 -34.45 11.29
C LEU A 421 11.42 -33.21 12.19
N LYS A 422 11.01 -32.04 11.69
CA LYS A 422 10.91 -30.81 12.51
C LYS A 422 9.80 -30.95 13.55
N THR A 423 8.63 -31.42 13.15
CA THR A 423 7.51 -31.68 14.08
C THR A 423 7.91 -32.73 15.11
N PHE A 424 8.60 -33.79 14.68
CA PHE A 424 9.14 -34.81 15.57
C PHE A 424 10.17 -34.22 16.55
N TYR A 425 11.12 -33.40 16.09
CA TYR A 425 12.11 -32.76 16.96
C TYR A 425 11.46 -31.81 17.99
N ILE A 426 10.50 -30.98 17.55
CA ILE A 426 9.80 -30.03 18.43
C ILE A 426 8.99 -30.78 19.50
N THR A 427 8.28 -31.84 19.12
CA THR A 427 7.36 -32.55 20.02
C THR A 427 8.05 -33.63 20.86
N LYS A 428 9.03 -34.35 20.31
CA LYS A 428 9.72 -35.46 20.98
C LYS A 428 11.03 -35.08 21.63
N PHE A 429 11.80 -34.15 21.06
CA PHE A 429 13.13 -33.80 21.55
C PHE A 429 13.13 -32.52 22.39
N LYS A 430 12.38 -31.49 21.97
CA LYS A 430 12.16 -30.26 22.74
C LYS A 430 10.99 -30.36 23.73
N GLY A 431 10.08 -31.32 23.53
CA GLY A 431 8.93 -31.56 24.42
C GLY A 431 7.89 -30.44 24.40
N PHE A 432 7.81 -29.66 23.32
CA PHE A 432 6.84 -28.57 23.23
C PHE A 432 5.45 -29.12 22.96
N ASP A 433 4.48 -28.55 23.67
CA ASP A 433 3.07 -28.85 23.49
C ASP A 433 2.56 -28.23 22.16
N PRO A 434 2.12 -29.05 21.18
CA PRO A 434 1.61 -28.57 19.89
C PRO A 434 0.43 -27.61 20.00
N ASP A 435 -0.33 -27.66 21.09
CA ASP A 435 -1.51 -26.82 21.31
C ASP A 435 -1.18 -25.50 22.02
N ARG A 436 0.07 -25.33 22.47
CA ARG A 436 0.53 -24.12 23.15
C ARG A 436 1.66 -23.41 22.45
N LEU A 437 2.45 -24.12 21.66
CA LEU A 437 3.61 -23.53 20.98
C LEU A 437 3.19 -22.33 20.12
N CYS A 438 4.13 -21.40 19.96
CA CYS A 438 3.92 -20.21 19.15
C CYS A 438 5.16 -19.96 18.29
N VAL A 439 5.04 -19.12 17.27
CA VAL A 439 6.12 -18.90 16.29
C VAL A 439 6.37 -17.42 16.09
N ALA A 440 7.63 -17.01 16.15
CA ALA A 440 8.04 -15.71 15.62
C ALA A 440 8.53 -15.87 14.18
N THR A 441 8.05 -15.05 13.26
CA THR A 441 8.64 -14.86 11.93
C THR A 441 9.55 -13.64 11.93
N LEU A 442 10.68 -13.75 11.23
CA LEU A 442 11.74 -12.76 11.19
C LEU A 442 12.06 -12.40 9.74
N LEU A 443 12.28 -11.12 9.48
CA LEU A 443 12.86 -10.61 8.26
C LEU A 443 13.99 -9.64 8.61
N PHE A 444 15.18 -9.92 8.10
CA PHE A 444 16.35 -9.06 8.17
C PHE A 444 16.65 -8.53 6.78
N GLU A 445 17.09 -7.27 6.68
CA GLU A 445 17.57 -6.72 5.42
C GLU A 445 18.64 -5.64 5.61
N GLY A 446 19.51 -5.50 4.61
CA GLY A 446 20.64 -4.56 4.62
C GLY A 446 21.88 -5.14 3.96
N GLY A 447 23.07 -4.71 4.40
CA GLY A 447 24.34 -5.30 3.95
C GLY A 447 24.51 -6.71 4.48
N ARG A 448 24.96 -7.64 3.64
CA ARG A 448 24.95 -9.09 3.93
C ARG A 448 25.62 -9.47 5.26
N GLU A 449 26.80 -8.93 5.54
CA GLU A 449 27.55 -9.23 6.76
C GLU A 449 26.81 -8.78 8.02
N LYS A 450 26.25 -7.56 8.01
CA LYS A 450 25.46 -7.01 9.11
C LYS A 450 24.20 -7.83 9.36
N VAL A 451 23.53 -8.25 8.29
CA VAL A 451 22.35 -9.11 8.39
C VAL A 451 22.67 -10.42 9.09
N LEU A 452 23.77 -11.10 8.73
CA LEU A 452 24.14 -12.39 9.34
C LEU A 452 24.57 -12.25 10.82
N GLN A 453 25.28 -11.17 11.17
CA GLN A 453 25.65 -10.87 12.56
C GLN A 453 24.39 -10.57 13.41
N HIS A 454 23.47 -9.78 12.85
CA HIS A 454 22.21 -9.42 13.52
C HIS A 454 21.28 -10.62 13.67
N GLU A 455 21.19 -11.47 12.65
CA GLU A 455 20.47 -12.76 12.71
C GLU A 455 20.98 -13.58 13.89
N LYS A 456 22.30 -13.80 13.97
CA LYS A 456 22.92 -14.53 15.08
C LYS A 456 22.56 -13.93 16.45
N GLN A 457 22.66 -12.61 16.60
CA GLN A 457 22.33 -11.94 17.86
C GLN A 457 20.87 -12.20 18.29
N VAL A 458 19.91 -12.08 17.37
CA VAL A 458 18.49 -12.30 17.68
C VAL A 458 18.22 -13.76 18.05
N TYR A 459 18.82 -14.72 17.34
CA TYR A 459 18.70 -16.14 17.68
C TYR A 459 19.37 -16.49 19.03
N ASP A 460 20.52 -15.89 19.35
CA ASP A 460 21.20 -16.08 20.64
C ASP A 460 20.37 -15.51 21.83
N ILE A 461 19.60 -14.44 21.60
CA ILE A 461 18.63 -13.94 22.59
C ILE A 461 17.47 -14.92 22.73
N ALA A 462 16.89 -15.35 21.61
CA ALA A 462 15.72 -16.23 21.61
C ALA A 462 15.97 -17.58 22.29
N ALA A 463 17.19 -18.13 22.16
CA ALA A 463 17.61 -19.37 22.82
C ALA A 463 17.55 -19.30 24.36
N LYS A 464 17.42 -18.11 24.96
CA LYS A 464 17.25 -17.94 26.41
C LYS A 464 15.79 -18.10 26.87
N PHE A 465 14.85 -18.26 25.94
CA PHE A 465 13.40 -18.30 26.18
C PHE A 465 12.73 -19.59 25.67
N GLY A 466 13.50 -20.66 25.41
CA GLY A 466 13.02 -21.94 24.87
C GLY A 466 13.95 -22.49 23.80
#